data_AF-A0A1Z5KC94-F1
#
_entry.id   AF-A0A1Z5KC94-F1
#
_cell.length_a   1.000
_cell.length_b   1.000
_cell.length_c   1.000
_cell.angle_alpha   90.00
_cell.angle_beta   90.00
_cell.angle_gamma   90.00
#
_symmetry.space_group_name_H-M   'P 1'
#
loop_
_entity.id
_entity.type
_entity.pdbx_description
1 polymer ?
#
loop_
_entity_poly.entity_id
_entity_poly.type
_entity_poly.pdbx_seq_one_letter_code
_entity_poly.pdbx_strand_id
1 'polypeptide(L)'
;MCHEISESPKQILETELTPAMLTKFRALQREAVDVNRILRERGLMNDDFIAAAAQLDQIIRREVAANPILARTGLLEGEVSLPLIEILRMKVGERCYETIQFLIEMNPHALLWKVRYGDHSGDDESSDDEGNWNYHRYVDPPIHNLARFGWSCKIVTWIAERYPWVLQHRFCQRNPLHFEMMRLFNKGKCDLETIWKFYKFYPQGLRERRSGIYPLKASLEVAGEPNAEFFIWMAKQYPDAVDKSCSVLHLVCNSISSKPRDGNETRSEGKHNTAKICRFLISEHPLLVRTRGSGQMLPIHRLVDSCNRPLVQEMVILLLKSYPECVRLKSFDFLPDHTKVPFIQQVYPLVTKEVEIDQDMSLLAQVSQSLTKAAVLSTYYSHSTNTSVRHTSTMSLLNDLAEVYRSWANLRSNVLSAQKERIQESIADVCRLFECDDVSDEDEEDVSEEDDENEWDEDRYSVGEGLSDEVEDEWVTDTGSATGPMSEGCDDSDDDRDSAGEGLSDEVEDEWVTDTGSASGPMGEGCDDSDDDSEDDCRSEDYAYVADRKEDDDNDGIREGNNCKQEVVSARESIGGQKRKR
;
A
#
# COMPACT_ATOMS: atom_id res chain seq x y z
N MET A 1 19.41 13.20 14.95
CA MET A 1 20.52 14.00 14.40
C MET A 1 20.00 14.65 13.14
N CYS A 2 19.69 15.95 13.19
CA CYS A 2 19.42 16.70 11.96
C CYS A 2 20.78 16.85 11.26
N HIS A 3 21.00 16.10 10.19
CA HIS A 3 22.15 16.36 9.34
C HIS A 3 21.95 17.76 8.77
N GLU A 4 22.80 18.72 9.14
CA GLU A 4 22.87 20.01 8.45
C GLU A 4 23.03 19.70 6.97
N ILE A 5 21.96 19.95 6.20
CA ILE A 5 21.97 19.79 4.76
C ILE A 5 22.89 20.90 4.27
N SER A 6 24.15 20.55 3.99
CA SER A 6 25.11 21.46 3.38
C SER A 6 24.41 22.15 2.22
N GLU A 7 24.49 23.50 2.18
CA GLU A 7 23.90 24.32 1.13
C GLU A 7 24.13 23.65 -0.22
N SER A 8 23.03 23.34 -0.92
CA SER A 8 23.10 22.48 -2.09
C SER A 8 24.02 23.14 -3.12
N PRO A 9 25.09 22.46 -3.59
CA PRO A 9 25.94 22.99 -4.62
C PRO A 9 25.07 23.29 -5.84
N LYS A 10 25.03 24.58 -6.21
CA LYS A 10 24.34 25.04 -7.41
C LYS A 10 24.87 24.25 -8.61
N GLN A 11 23.94 23.84 -9.47
CA GLN A 11 24.24 23.25 -10.76
C GLN A 11 25.12 24.23 -11.54
N ILE A 12 26.21 23.74 -12.12
CA ILE A 12 27.11 24.53 -12.96
C ILE A 12 26.61 24.39 -14.38
N LEU A 13 26.26 25.52 -15.00
CA LEU A 13 25.85 25.50 -16.40
C LEU A 13 27.06 25.27 -17.30
N GLU A 14 26.83 24.63 -18.44
CA GLU A 14 27.86 24.41 -19.45
C GLU A 14 28.57 25.71 -19.88
N THR A 15 27.84 26.83 -19.90
CA THR A 15 28.36 28.18 -20.22
C THR A 15 29.36 28.70 -19.20
N GLU A 16 29.35 28.17 -17.98
CA GLU A 16 30.27 28.53 -16.90
C GLU A 16 31.56 27.68 -16.93
N LEU A 17 31.60 26.63 -17.77
CA LEU A 17 32.79 25.81 -17.91
C LEU A 17 33.88 26.51 -18.73
N THR A 18 35.14 26.26 -18.34
CA THR A 18 36.27 26.63 -19.20
C THR A 18 36.20 25.88 -20.53
N PRO A 19 36.71 26.43 -21.65
CA PRO A 19 36.65 25.77 -22.96
C PRO A 19 37.21 24.33 -22.97
N ALA A 20 38.24 24.07 -22.15
CA ALA A 20 38.81 22.73 -22.00
C ALA A 20 37.85 21.76 -21.30
N MET A 21 37.21 22.18 -20.20
CA MET A 21 36.22 21.36 -19.50
C MET A 21 34.96 21.15 -20.33
N LEU A 22 34.50 22.18 -21.01
CA LEU A 22 33.41 22.13 -21.97
C LEU A 22 33.65 21.07 -23.05
N THR A 23 34.85 21.07 -23.65
CA THR A 23 35.23 20.09 -24.67
C THR A 23 35.20 18.66 -24.13
N LYS A 24 35.69 18.45 -22.90
CA LYS A 24 35.64 17.15 -22.23
C LYS A 24 34.21 16.71 -21.94
N PHE A 25 33.38 17.59 -21.40
CA PHE A 25 31.98 17.28 -21.10
C PHE A 25 31.23 16.86 -22.36
N ARG A 26 31.34 17.63 -23.45
CA ARG A 26 30.76 17.28 -24.77
C ARG A 26 31.33 16.00 -25.38
N ALA A 27 32.57 15.63 -25.05
CA ALA A 27 33.13 14.35 -25.48
C ALA A 27 32.43 13.20 -24.75
N LEU A 28 32.29 13.26 -23.42
CA LEU A 28 31.60 12.22 -22.63
C LEU A 28 30.16 11.98 -23.11
N GLN A 29 29.47 13.05 -23.48
CA GLN A 29 28.10 12.97 -24.00
C GLN A 29 28.02 12.27 -25.35
N ARG A 30 28.90 12.67 -26.28
CA ARG A 30 28.97 12.04 -27.61
C ARG A 30 29.25 10.56 -27.49
N GLU A 31 30.17 10.16 -26.61
CA GLU A 31 30.44 8.75 -26.33
C GLU A 31 29.18 8.03 -25.80
N ALA A 32 28.42 8.64 -24.89
CA ALA A 32 27.15 8.06 -24.42
C ALA A 32 26.09 7.92 -25.54
N VAL A 33 26.00 8.89 -26.44
CA VAL A 33 25.11 8.83 -27.62
C VAL A 33 25.57 7.76 -28.60
N ASP A 34 26.88 7.61 -28.83
CA ASP A 34 27.45 6.60 -29.70
C ASP A 34 27.18 5.18 -29.15
N VAL A 35 27.30 4.97 -27.83
CA VAL A 35 26.92 3.70 -27.18
C VAL A 35 25.44 3.39 -27.39
N ASN A 36 24.55 4.38 -27.26
CA ASN A 36 23.12 4.22 -27.55
C ASN A 36 22.83 3.92 -29.03
N ARG A 37 23.61 4.50 -29.95
CA ARG A 37 23.51 4.17 -31.38
C ARG A 37 23.84 2.69 -31.61
N ILE A 38 24.94 2.19 -31.03
CA ILE A 38 25.31 0.77 -31.09
C ILE A 38 24.18 -0.10 -30.53
N LEU A 39 23.58 0.29 -29.40
CA LEU A 39 22.44 -0.41 -28.81
C LEU A 39 21.25 -0.51 -29.77
N ARG A 40 20.87 0.59 -30.42
CA ARG A 40 19.74 0.63 -31.36
C ARG A 40 20.01 -0.20 -32.62
N GLU A 41 21.24 -0.17 -33.12
CA GLU A 41 21.62 -0.87 -34.35
C GLU A 41 21.81 -2.38 -34.14
N ARG A 42 22.27 -2.80 -32.96
CA ARG A 42 22.75 -4.18 -32.72
C ARG A 42 22.06 -4.95 -31.59
N GLY A 43 21.24 -4.28 -30.79
CA GLY A 43 20.48 -4.88 -29.69
C GLY A 43 21.24 -5.01 -28.35
N LEU A 44 20.51 -5.31 -27.27
CA LEU A 44 20.96 -5.31 -25.86
C LEU A 44 21.97 -6.42 -25.48
N MET A 45 22.00 -7.50 -26.25
CA MET A 45 22.84 -8.69 -25.99
C MET A 45 24.07 -8.75 -26.89
N ASN A 46 24.38 -7.67 -27.59
CA ASN A 46 25.53 -7.62 -28.46
C ASN A 46 26.81 -7.35 -27.65
N ASP A 47 27.85 -8.17 -27.86
CA ASP A 47 29.15 -8.03 -27.20
C ASP A 47 29.79 -6.65 -27.43
N ASP A 48 29.57 -6.04 -28.59
CA ASP A 48 30.07 -4.70 -28.91
C ASP A 48 29.40 -3.62 -28.04
N PHE A 49 28.09 -3.75 -27.78
CA PHE A 49 27.39 -2.83 -26.88
C PHE A 49 27.92 -2.97 -25.45
N ILE A 50 28.15 -4.20 -24.98
CA ILE A 50 28.71 -4.47 -23.65
C ILE A 50 30.12 -3.89 -23.54
N ALA A 51 30.97 -4.12 -24.54
CA ALA A 51 32.33 -3.58 -24.58
C ALA A 51 32.33 -2.04 -24.63
N ALA A 52 31.46 -1.44 -25.44
CA ALA A 52 31.34 0.01 -25.55
C ALA A 52 30.83 0.65 -24.24
N ALA A 53 29.85 0.04 -23.56
CA ALA A 53 29.38 0.49 -22.26
C ALA A 53 30.47 0.43 -21.18
N ALA A 54 31.27 -0.66 -21.16
CA ALA A 54 32.41 -0.78 -20.24
C ALA A 54 33.51 0.24 -20.53
N GLN A 55 33.79 0.52 -21.80
CA GLN A 55 34.73 1.57 -22.20
C GLN A 55 34.24 2.95 -21.76
N LEU A 56 32.95 3.24 -21.94
CA LEU A 56 32.33 4.48 -21.48
C LEU A 56 32.44 4.64 -19.96
N ASP A 57 32.16 3.60 -19.18
CA ASP A 57 32.33 3.61 -17.71
C ASP A 57 33.76 4.02 -17.32
N GLN A 58 34.78 3.38 -17.93
CA GLN A 58 36.18 3.69 -17.65
C GLN A 58 36.55 5.13 -17.99
N ILE A 59 36.05 5.65 -19.13
CA ILE A 59 36.32 7.02 -19.57
C ILE A 59 35.67 8.01 -18.59
N ILE A 60 34.40 7.82 -18.25
CA ILE A 60 33.66 8.71 -17.34
C ILE A 60 34.31 8.71 -15.96
N ARG A 61 34.60 7.53 -15.39
CA ARG A 61 35.27 7.43 -14.09
C ARG A 61 36.59 8.18 -14.07
N ARG A 62 37.41 8.01 -15.11
CA ARG A 62 38.71 8.67 -15.23
C ARG A 62 38.57 10.19 -15.31
N GLU A 63 37.72 10.68 -16.21
CA GLU A 63 37.58 12.11 -16.45
C GLU A 63 36.92 12.85 -15.29
N VAL A 64 35.89 12.26 -14.68
CA VAL A 64 35.18 12.85 -13.52
C VAL A 64 36.04 12.78 -12.25
N ALA A 65 36.80 11.69 -12.03
CA ALA A 65 37.74 11.64 -10.90
C ALA A 65 38.84 12.71 -11.04
N ALA A 66 39.32 12.94 -12.26
CA ALA A 66 40.28 14.02 -12.53
C ALA A 66 39.64 15.41 -12.47
N ASN A 67 38.35 15.55 -12.78
CA ASN A 67 37.64 16.83 -12.88
C ASN A 67 36.23 16.71 -12.28
N PRO A 68 36.08 16.74 -10.93
CA PRO A 68 34.79 16.56 -10.26
C PRO A 68 33.70 17.57 -10.69
N ILE A 69 34.10 18.73 -11.23
CA ILE A 69 33.19 19.72 -11.80
C ILE A 69 32.29 19.13 -12.89
N LEU A 70 32.72 18.09 -13.61
CA LEU A 70 31.93 17.43 -14.67
C LEU A 70 30.68 16.72 -14.12
N ALA A 71 30.75 16.17 -12.89
CA ALA A 71 29.56 15.62 -12.22
C ALA A 71 28.63 16.73 -11.69
N ARG A 72 29.11 17.98 -11.68
CA ARG A 72 28.35 19.16 -11.27
C ARG A 72 27.73 19.93 -12.46
N THR A 73 28.02 19.51 -13.69
CA THR A 73 27.61 20.22 -14.92
C THR A 73 26.26 19.72 -15.46
N GLY A 74 25.39 20.65 -15.84
CA GLY A 74 24.24 20.41 -16.72
C GLY A 74 24.49 20.89 -18.16
N LEU A 75 24.11 20.06 -19.14
CA LEU A 75 24.17 20.37 -20.58
C LEU A 75 23.01 21.24 -20.99
N LEU A 76 23.23 22.35 -21.70
CA LEU A 76 22.12 23.06 -22.35
C LEU A 76 21.87 22.42 -23.73
N GLU A 77 20.99 21.42 -23.83
CA GLU A 77 20.57 20.85 -25.11
C GLU A 77 19.26 21.51 -25.54
N GLY A 78 19.34 22.42 -26.52
CA GLY A 78 18.25 23.36 -26.79
C GLY A 78 18.04 24.25 -25.56
N GLU A 79 16.85 24.18 -24.97
CA GLU A 79 16.51 24.90 -23.74
C GLU A 79 16.57 24.01 -22.47
N VAL A 80 17.07 22.78 -22.58
CA VAL A 80 16.95 21.77 -21.52
C VAL A 80 18.30 21.48 -20.89
N SER A 81 18.42 21.70 -19.57
CA SER A 81 19.65 21.41 -18.82
C SER A 81 19.75 19.95 -18.35
N LEU A 82 20.45 19.05 -19.08
CA LEU A 82 20.56 17.63 -18.71
C LEU A 82 21.88 17.30 -17.98
N PRO A 83 21.83 16.78 -16.73
CA PRO A 83 23.03 16.32 -16.04
C PRO A 83 23.53 14.99 -16.62
N LEU A 84 24.84 14.69 -16.47
CA LEU A 84 25.45 13.48 -17.01
C LEU A 84 24.75 12.18 -16.54
N ILE A 85 24.24 12.17 -15.30
CA ILE A 85 23.45 11.05 -14.77
C ILE A 85 22.19 10.78 -15.59
N GLU A 86 21.49 11.82 -16.04
CA GLU A 86 20.27 11.69 -16.84
C GLU A 86 20.60 11.21 -18.25
N ILE A 87 21.70 11.72 -18.84
CA ILE A 87 22.19 11.28 -20.14
C ILE A 87 22.51 9.77 -20.11
N LEU A 88 23.25 9.31 -19.11
CA LEU A 88 23.57 7.88 -18.97
C LEU A 88 22.32 7.02 -18.77
N ARG A 89 21.40 7.46 -17.91
CA ARG A 89 20.14 6.77 -17.67
C ARG A 89 19.28 6.68 -18.95
N MET A 90 19.21 7.74 -19.75
CA MET A 90 18.43 7.78 -20.99
C MET A 90 19.07 7.00 -22.15
N LYS A 91 20.40 7.06 -22.28
CA LYS A 91 21.13 6.56 -23.45
C LYS A 91 21.69 5.15 -23.24
N VAL A 92 22.03 4.76 -22.01
CA VAL A 92 22.74 3.51 -21.73
C VAL A 92 21.95 2.59 -20.77
N GLY A 93 21.23 3.17 -19.81
CA GLY A 93 20.33 2.43 -18.91
C GLY A 93 21.07 1.49 -17.96
N GLU A 94 20.59 0.25 -17.81
CA GLU A 94 21.10 -0.72 -16.82
C GLU A 94 22.61 -0.99 -16.92
N ARG A 95 23.21 -0.92 -18.12
CA ARG A 95 24.63 -1.23 -18.33
C ARG A 95 25.59 -0.20 -17.73
N CYS A 96 25.09 0.96 -17.30
CA CYS A 96 25.88 1.98 -16.63
C CYS A 96 25.51 2.12 -15.15
N TYR A 97 24.93 1.07 -14.54
CA TYR A 97 24.56 1.04 -13.12
C TYR A 97 25.70 1.54 -12.23
N GLU A 98 26.90 0.98 -12.39
CA GLU A 98 28.07 1.32 -11.57
C GLU A 98 28.56 2.74 -11.85
N THR A 99 28.46 3.21 -13.11
CA THR A 99 28.82 4.58 -13.49
C THR A 99 27.85 5.60 -12.90
N ILE A 100 26.54 5.32 -12.97
CA ILE A 100 25.49 6.15 -12.36
C ILE A 100 25.70 6.23 -10.86
N GLN A 101 25.93 5.09 -10.19
CA GLN A 101 26.23 5.06 -8.77
C GLN A 101 27.47 5.93 -8.45
N PHE A 102 28.55 5.79 -9.22
CA PHE A 102 29.76 6.60 -9.06
C PHE A 102 29.47 8.11 -9.23
N LEU A 103 28.65 8.52 -10.21
CA LEU A 103 28.28 9.93 -10.37
C LEU A 103 27.45 10.46 -9.18
N ILE A 104 26.58 9.64 -8.61
CA ILE A 104 25.83 9.98 -7.38
C ILE A 104 26.79 10.16 -6.21
N GLU A 105 27.78 9.27 -6.05
CA GLU A 105 28.80 9.39 -5.00
C GLU A 105 29.60 10.70 -5.12
N MET A 106 29.89 11.13 -6.35
CA MET A 106 30.62 12.38 -6.62
C MET A 106 29.76 13.63 -6.39
N ASN A 107 28.44 13.56 -6.62
CA ASN A 107 27.53 14.69 -6.44
C ASN A 107 26.06 14.24 -6.23
N PRO A 108 25.65 13.89 -5.00
CA PRO A 108 24.30 13.40 -4.74
C PRO A 108 23.22 14.48 -4.93
N HIS A 109 23.57 15.77 -4.86
CA HIS A 109 22.62 16.86 -5.09
C HIS A 109 22.11 16.94 -6.54
N ALA A 110 22.84 16.34 -7.50
CA ALA A 110 22.38 16.24 -8.89
C ALA A 110 21.05 15.49 -9.03
N LEU A 111 20.73 14.60 -8.09
CA LEU A 111 19.47 13.86 -8.03
C LEU A 111 18.24 14.75 -7.88
N LEU A 112 18.42 15.97 -7.34
CA LEU A 112 17.35 16.92 -7.00
C LEU A 112 17.29 18.10 -7.98
N TRP A 113 18.15 18.16 -8.98
CA TRP A 113 18.12 19.26 -9.94
C TRP A 113 16.87 19.20 -10.79
N LYS A 114 16.18 20.34 -10.87
CA LYS A 114 15.05 20.53 -11.77
C LYS A 114 15.60 20.82 -13.16
N VAL A 115 15.17 20.03 -14.13
CA VAL A 115 15.38 20.34 -15.53
C VAL A 115 14.27 21.29 -15.96
N ARG A 116 14.62 22.55 -16.22
CA ARG A 116 13.68 23.51 -16.82
C ARG A 116 13.65 23.24 -18.32
N TYR A 117 12.46 23.08 -18.89
CA TYR A 117 12.25 23.37 -20.31
C TYR A 117 12.13 24.88 -20.42
N GLY A 118 12.82 25.49 -21.39
CA GLY A 118 12.67 26.91 -21.65
C GLY A 118 11.20 27.20 -21.95
N ASP A 119 10.64 28.11 -21.18
CA ASP A 119 9.43 28.77 -21.57
C ASP A 119 9.80 30.25 -21.66
N HIS A 120 9.92 30.73 -22.88
CA HIS A 120 10.18 32.15 -23.17
C HIS A 120 8.96 33.04 -22.88
N SER A 121 7.95 32.56 -22.14
CA SER A 121 6.84 33.40 -21.69
C SER A 121 7.16 33.94 -20.29
N GLY A 122 7.55 35.20 -20.26
CA GLY A 122 8.21 35.86 -19.14
C GLY A 122 7.39 35.97 -17.85
N ASP A 123 8.14 35.99 -16.76
CA ASP A 123 7.94 36.81 -15.56
C ASP A 123 6.62 36.70 -14.78
N ASP A 124 5.94 35.56 -14.79
CA ASP A 124 4.91 35.28 -13.79
C ASP A 124 5.37 34.22 -12.77
N GLU A 125 6.48 34.52 -12.07
CA GLU A 125 6.90 33.80 -10.85
C GLU A 125 5.97 34.09 -9.64
N SER A 126 4.82 34.74 -9.84
CA SER A 126 4.01 35.31 -8.77
C SER A 126 2.70 34.59 -8.43
N SER A 127 2.30 33.57 -9.19
CA SER A 127 1.12 32.79 -8.82
C SER A 127 1.51 31.61 -7.94
N ASP A 128 1.41 31.83 -6.62
CA ASP A 128 1.24 30.79 -5.59
C ASP A 128 -0.09 30.01 -5.77
N ASP A 129 -0.59 29.91 -7.01
CA ASP A 129 -1.84 29.26 -7.35
C ASP A 129 -1.56 27.74 -7.42
N GLU A 130 -1.54 27.14 -6.23
CA GLU A 130 -1.16 25.74 -5.97
C GLU A 130 -2.02 24.69 -6.73
N GLY A 131 -3.02 25.11 -7.51
CA GLY A 131 -4.05 24.26 -8.09
C GLY A 131 -3.82 23.75 -9.52
N ASN A 132 -3.00 24.40 -10.36
CA ASN A 132 -2.91 24.05 -11.78
C ASN A 132 -1.50 23.62 -12.23
N TRP A 133 -1.05 22.48 -11.71
CA TRP A 133 0.17 21.82 -12.19
C TRP A 133 -0.10 21.25 -13.57
N ASN A 134 0.08 22.08 -14.59
CA ASN A 134 0.11 21.62 -15.97
C ASN A 134 1.29 20.63 -16.10
N TYR A 135 0.99 19.34 -15.91
CA TYR A 135 1.92 18.22 -15.67
C TYR A 135 2.92 18.00 -16.82
N HIS A 136 2.78 18.74 -17.91
CA HIS A 136 3.52 18.56 -19.14
C HIS A 136 4.82 19.37 -19.23
N ARG A 137 5.10 20.32 -18.33
CA ARG A 137 6.19 21.30 -18.55
C ARG A 137 7.49 21.10 -17.77
N TYR A 138 7.57 20.15 -16.84
CA TYR A 138 8.80 19.89 -16.07
C TYR A 138 9.24 18.44 -16.22
N VAL A 139 10.51 18.20 -16.58
CA VAL A 139 11.09 16.85 -16.41
C VAL A 139 11.24 16.63 -14.91
N ASP A 140 10.78 15.47 -14.45
CA ASP A 140 11.03 15.07 -13.07
C ASP A 140 12.54 15.05 -12.78
N PRO A 141 12.98 15.46 -11.56
CA PRO A 141 14.36 15.35 -11.15
C PRO A 141 14.91 13.92 -11.36
N PRO A 142 16.23 13.75 -11.58
CA PRO A 142 16.80 12.43 -11.89
C PRO A 142 16.41 11.32 -10.91
N ILE A 143 16.21 11.64 -9.63
CA ILE A 143 15.75 10.65 -8.63
C ILE A 143 14.41 9.99 -8.98
N HIS A 144 13.45 10.74 -9.50
CA HIS A 144 12.14 10.20 -9.90
C HIS A 144 12.25 9.38 -11.18
N ASN A 145 13.10 9.79 -12.12
CA ASN A 145 13.37 9.01 -13.31
C ASN A 145 14.03 7.67 -12.96
N LEU A 146 14.95 7.64 -12.00
CA LEU A 146 15.50 6.39 -11.47
C LEU A 146 14.43 5.52 -10.82
N ALA A 147 13.45 6.06 -10.11
CA ALA A 147 12.41 5.24 -9.47
C ALA A 147 11.46 4.54 -10.48
N ARG A 148 11.45 4.94 -11.76
CA ARG A 148 10.55 4.42 -12.80
C ARG A 148 11.01 3.13 -13.49
N PHE A 149 12.24 2.67 -13.25
CA PHE A 149 12.80 1.47 -13.89
C PHE A 149 13.16 0.39 -12.88
N GLY A 150 12.91 -0.87 -13.25
CA GLY A 150 13.16 -2.02 -12.36
C GLY A 150 14.62 -2.18 -11.97
N TRP A 151 15.54 -2.01 -12.92
CA TRP A 151 16.99 -2.13 -12.69
C TRP A 151 17.53 -1.09 -11.70
N SER A 152 16.92 0.10 -11.66
CA SER A 152 17.34 1.20 -10.80
C SER A 152 16.72 1.17 -9.40
N CYS A 153 15.77 0.26 -9.13
CA CYS A 153 15.26 0.07 -7.76
C CYS A 153 16.39 -0.21 -6.76
N LYS A 154 17.41 -0.97 -7.15
CA LYS A 154 18.59 -1.22 -6.32
C LYS A 154 19.41 0.03 -6.06
N ILE A 155 19.53 0.92 -7.06
CA ILE A 155 20.18 2.24 -6.89
C ILE A 155 19.38 3.07 -5.89
N VAL A 156 18.05 3.11 -6.02
CA VAL A 156 17.19 3.90 -5.12
C VAL A 156 17.27 3.37 -3.68
N THR A 157 17.27 2.05 -3.48
CA THR A 157 17.51 1.44 -2.16
C THR A 157 18.88 1.80 -1.61
N TRP A 158 19.91 1.81 -2.45
CA TRP A 158 21.25 2.25 -2.04
C TRP A 158 21.31 3.76 -1.71
N ILE A 159 20.57 4.60 -2.44
CA ILE A 159 20.41 6.04 -2.11
C ILE A 159 19.72 6.19 -0.75
N ALA A 160 18.69 5.39 -0.45
CA ALA A 160 18.01 5.42 0.84
C ALA A 160 18.97 5.11 2.01
N GLU A 161 19.90 4.17 1.80
CA GLU A 161 20.93 3.80 2.78
C GLU A 161 21.98 4.92 2.98
N ARG A 162 22.46 5.54 1.88
CA ARG A 162 23.63 6.44 1.91
C ARG A 162 23.29 7.92 2.00
N TYR A 163 22.17 8.33 1.41
CA TYR A 163 21.74 9.72 1.28
C TYR A 163 20.25 9.88 1.60
N PRO A 164 19.78 9.49 2.80
CA PRO A 164 18.36 9.57 3.16
C PRO A 164 17.79 10.99 3.06
N TRP A 165 18.62 12.02 3.21
CA TRP A 165 18.22 13.43 3.04
C TRP A 165 17.71 13.76 1.63
N VAL A 166 18.10 12.99 0.60
CA VAL A 166 17.56 13.14 -0.77
C VAL A 166 16.06 12.80 -0.77
N LEU A 167 15.66 11.73 -0.06
CA LEU A 167 14.26 11.30 0.05
C LEU A 167 13.44 12.25 0.93
N GLN A 168 14.08 12.85 1.95
CA GLN A 168 13.48 13.86 2.83
C GLN A 168 13.35 15.24 2.17
N HIS A 169 13.87 15.42 0.95
CA HIS A 169 13.75 16.68 0.24
C HIS A 169 12.28 16.96 -0.12
N ARG A 170 11.84 18.22 0.00
CA ARG A 170 10.44 18.65 -0.25
C ARG A 170 9.84 18.12 -1.57
N PHE A 171 10.64 18.02 -2.63
CA PHE A 171 10.18 17.48 -3.92
C PHE A 171 9.84 15.98 -3.84
N CYS A 172 10.65 15.20 -3.14
CA CYS A 172 10.41 13.78 -2.94
C CYS A 172 9.26 13.55 -1.94
N GLN A 173 9.12 14.39 -0.91
CA GLN A 173 7.99 14.29 0.03
C GLN A 173 6.65 14.63 -0.64
N ARG A 174 6.62 15.61 -1.56
CA ARG A 174 5.42 15.95 -2.32
C ARG A 174 4.99 14.85 -3.30
N ASN A 175 5.95 14.12 -3.87
CA ASN A 175 5.69 13.00 -4.77
C ASN A 175 6.56 11.80 -4.38
N PRO A 176 6.15 11.00 -3.38
CA PRO A 176 7.01 9.96 -2.83
C PRO A 176 7.40 8.90 -3.85
N LEU A 177 8.70 8.83 -4.15
CA LEU A 177 9.25 8.00 -5.23
C LEU A 177 9.11 6.50 -4.98
N HIS A 178 8.97 6.09 -3.71
CA HIS A 178 8.80 4.68 -3.36
C HIS A 178 7.47 4.10 -3.86
N PHE A 179 6.47 4.92 -4.21
CA PHE A 179 5.27 4.43 -4.91
C PHE A 179 5.57 3.92 -6.32
N GLU A 180 6.54 4.52 -7.03
CA GLU A 180 6.97 3.96 -8.32
C GLU A 180 7.70 2.63 -8.12
N MET A 181 8.51 2.51 -7.06
CA MET A 181 9.13 1.23 -6.71
C MET A 181 8.09 0.17 -6.34
N MET A 182 7.06 0.52 -5.56
CA MET A 182 5.94 -0.37 -5.23
C MET A 182 5.20 -0.80 -6.50
N ARG A 183 4.92 0.13 -7.43
CA ARG A 183 4.30 -0.18 -8.72
C ARG A 183 5.17 -1.15 -9.54
N LEU A 184 6.50 -1.00 -9.52
CA LEU A 184 7.41 -1.92 -10.18
C LEU A 184 7.45 -3.29 -9.48
N PHE A 185 7.42 -3.33 -8.15
CA PHE A 185 7.31 -4.55 -7.36
C PHE A 185 6.02 -5.31 -7.71
N ASN A 186 4.89 -4.61 -7.74
CA ASN A 186 3.59 -5.17 -8.11
C ASN A 186 3.55 -5.73 -9.55
N LYS A 187 4.41 -5.21 -10.43
CA LYS A 187 4.59 -5.68 -11.82
C LYS A 187 5.69 -6.74 -11.97
N GLY A 188 6.29 -7.22 -10.86
CA GLY A 188 7.40 -8.19 -10.89
C GLY A 188 8.72 -7.64 -11.46
N LYS A 189 8.85 -6.31 -11.60
CA LYS A 189 10.06 -5.63 -12.11
C LYS A 189 11.02 -5.18 -11.00
N CYS A 190 10.60 -5.30 -9.75
CA CYS A 190 11.41 -5.06 -8.55
C CYS A 190 11.25 -6.26 -7.63
N ASP A 191 12.35 -6.80 -7.11
CA ASP A 191 12.30 -7.94 -6.21
C ASP A 191 11.90 -7.54 -4.78
N LEU A 192 11.34 -8.50 -4.04
CA LEU A 192 10.85 -8.29 -2.69
C LEU A 192 11.96 -7.84 -1.72
N GLU A 193 13.17 -8.38 -1.86
CA GLU A 193 14.29 -8.06 -0.97
C GLU A 193 14.70 -6.59 -1.14
N THR A 194 14.72 -6.09 -2.37
CA THR A 194 15.05 -4.70 -2.69
C THR A 194 14.04 -3.71 -2.08
N ILE A 195 12.74 -3.96 -2.22
CA ILE A 195 11.71 -3.08 -1.64
C ILE A 195 11.66 -3.17 -0.11
N TRP A 196 11.89 -4.37 0.47
CA TRP A 196 11.99 -4.54 1.91
C TRP A 196 13.18 -3.74 2.46
N LYS A 197 14.37 -3.88 1.85
CA LYS A 197 15.56 -3.13 2.24
C LYS A 197 15.33 -1.62 2.15
N PHE A 198 14.62 -1.14 1.12
CA PHE A 198 14.27 0.27 0.98
C PHE A 198 13.55 0.79 2.23
N TYR A 199 12.43 0.16 2.65
CA TYR A 199 11.70 0.62 3.84
C TYR A 199 12.45 0.38 5.15
N LYS A 200 13.39 -0.57 5.18
CA LYS A 200 14.28 -0.73 6.34
C LYS A 200 15.24 0.45 6.49
N PHE A 201 15.76 1.00 5.40
CA PHE A 201 16.64 2.18 5.41
C PHE A 201 15.85 3.49 5.51
N TYR A 202 14.63 3.53 4.97
CA TYR A 202 13.76 4.69 4.95
C TYR A 202 12.37 4.38 5.52
N PRO A 203 12.25 4.13 6.84
CA PRO A 203 10.97 3.76 7.48
C PRO A 203 9.91 4.87 7.43
N GLN A 204 10.34 6.15 7.32
CA GLN A 204 9.42 7.28 7.15
C GLN A 204 8.56 7.14 5.89
N GLY A 205 9.07 6.49 4.83
CA GLY A 205 8.32 6.21 3.61
C GLY A 205 7.05 5.40 3.84
N LEU A 206 6.94 4.62 4.92
CA LEU A 206 5.70 3.91 5.26
C LEU A 206 4.56 4.87 5.69
N ARG A 207 4.92 6.08 6.12
CA ARG A 207 3.99 7.13 6.56
C ARG A 207 3.61 8.10 5.43
N GLU A 208 4.39 8.12 4.37
CA GLU A 208 4.16 8.97 3.21
C GLU A 208 2.94 8.47 2.41
N ARG A 209 2.16 9.41 1.87
CA ARG A 209 0.95 9.13 1.10
C ARG A 209 1.09 9.67 -0.31
N ARG A 210 0.49 8.99 -1.27
CA ARG A 210 0.27 9.51 -2.64
C ARG A 210 -1.21 9.39 -2.94
N SER A 211 -1.88 10.51 -3.19
CA SER A 211 -3.33 10.55 -3.43
C SER A 211 -4.12 9.86 -2.31
N GLY A 212 -3.76 10.12 -1.04
CA GLY A 212 -4.38 9.50 0.14
C GLY A 212 -4.05 8.02 0.37
N ILE A 213 -3.29 7.37 -0.50
CA ILE A 213 -2.94 5.95 -0.40
C ILE A 213 -1.60 5.79 0.32
N TYR A 214 -1.54 4.85 1.27
CA TYR A 214 -0.31 4.40 1.93
C TYR A 214 0.35 3.23 1.17
N PRO A 215 1.67 3.01 1.32
CA PRO A 215 2.36 1.83 0.78
C PRO A 215 1.73 0.50 1.17
N LEU A 216 1.20 0.41 2.39
CA LEU A 216 0.53 -0.78 2.88
C LEU A 216 -0.63 -1.17 1.96
N LYS A 217 -1.49 -0.21 1.60
CA LYS A 217 -2.59 -0.43 0.65
C LYS A 217 -2.06 -0.72 -0.76
N ALA A 218 -1.06 0.03 -1.24
CA ALA A 218 -0.45 -0.21 -2.54
C ALA A 218 0.15 -1.62 -2.68
N SER A 219 0.60 -2.24 -1.59
CA SER A 219 1.12 -3.62 -1.59
C SER A 219 0.06 -4.69 -1.84
N LEU A 220 -1.22 -4.34 -1.80
CA LEU A 220 -2.34 -5.21 -2.16
C LEU A 220 -2.74 -5.08 -3.63
N GLU A 221 -2.28 -4.03 -4.33
CA GLU A 221 -2.59 -3.75 -5.74
C GLU A 221 -1.62 -4.49 -6.69
N VAL A 222 -1.25 -5.72 -6.35
CA VAL A 222 -0.33 -6.58 -7.12
C VAL A 222 -1.12 -7.28 -8.23
N ALA A 223 -0.52 -7.45 -9.41
CA ALA A 223 -1.17 -8.19 -10.52
C ALA A 223 -1.36 -9.70 -10.21
N GLY A 224 -0.75 -10.18 -9.13
CA GLY A 224 -0.84 -11.53 -8.59
C GLY A 224 -1.07 -11.50 -7.09
N GLU A 225 -0.69 -12.57 -6.39
CA GLU A 225 -0.92 -12.66 -4.95
C GLU A 225 0.02 -11.72 -4.14
N PRO A 226 -0.51 -10.94 -3.19
CA PRO A 226 0.31 -10.12 -2.31
C PRO A 226 1.18 -11.00 -1.38
N ASN A 227 2.39 -10.54 -1.08
CA ASN A 227 3.25 -11.21 -0.12
C ASN A 227 2.79 -10.94 1.32
N ALA A 228 2.24 -11.95 2.00
CA ALA A 228 1.67 -11.80 3.33
C ALA A 228 2.71 -11.37 4.39
N GLU A 229 3.92 -11.92 4.37
CA GLU A 229 4.95 -11.58 5.36
C GLU A 229 5.38 -10.12 5.24
N PHE A 230 5.54 -9.63 4.01
CA PHE A 230 5.89 -8.25 3.77
C PHE A 230 4.76 -7.29 4.16
N PHE A 231 3.51 -7.63 3.83
CA PHE A 231 2.34 -6.86 4.25
C PHE A 231 2.27 -6.78 5.78
N ILE A 232 2.34 -7.92 6.48
CA ILE A 232 2.27 -8.00 7.95
C ILE A 232 3.43 -7.22 8.57
N TRP A 233 4.63 -7.32 8.00
CA TRP A 233 5.78 -6.54 8.45
C TRP A 233 5.50 -5.04 8.35
N MET A 234 5.02 -4.54 7.21
CA MET A 234 4.67 -3.13 7.03
C MET A 234 3.59 -2.66 8.02
N ALA A 235 2.53 -3.46 8.19
CA ALA A 235 1.45 -3.17 9.13
C ALA A 235 1.96 -3.05 10.57
N LYS A 236 2.89 -3.93 10.98
CA LYS A 236 3.52 -3.87 12.31
C LYS A 236 4.47 -2.68 12.46
N GLN A 237 5.14 -2.24 11.39
CA GLN A 237 6.02 -1.07 11.45
C GLN A 237 5.23 0.24 11.53
N TYR A 238 4.04 0.30 10.94
CA TYR A 238 3.20 1.50 10.95
C TYR A 238 1.70 1.14 11.02
N PRO A 239 1.19 0.81 12.22
CA PRO A 239 -0.19 0.32 12.40
C PRO A 239 -1.24 1.36 12.03
N ASP A 240 -0.98 2.65 12.20
CA ASP A 240 -1.85 3.75 11.76
C ASP A 240 -2.26 3.66 10.29
N ALA A 241 -1.39 3.15 9.40
CA ALA A 241 -1.75 2.97 8.00
C ALA A 241 -2.84 1.91 7.83
N VAL A 242 -2.94 0.93 8.73
CA VAL A 242 -4.00 -0.09 8.72
C VAL A 242 -5.35 0.57 9.01
N ASP A 243 -5.42 1.38 10.06
CA ASP A 243 -6.69 1.96 10.53
C ASP A 243 -7.16 3.13 9.65
N LYS A 244 -6.22 3.99 9.20
CA LYS A 244 -6.53 5.15 8.34
C LYS A 244 -6.82 4.77 6.89
N SER A 245 -6.50 3.54 6.49
CA SER A 245 -6.89 3.02 5.18
C SER A 245 -8.18 2.22 5.32
N CYS A 246 -9.31 2.93 5.43
CA CYS A 246 -10.66 2.37 5.61
C CYS A 246 -11.08 1.28 4.59
N SER A 247 -10.24 0.94 3.61
CA SER A 247 -10.45 -0.06 2.59
C SER A 247 -9.57 -1.32 2.70
N VAL A 248 -8.57 -1.42 3.57
CA VAL A 248 -7.58 -2.51 3.45
C VAL A 248 -8.19 -3.89 3.71
N LEU A 249 -9.01 -4.06 4.75
CA LEU A 249 -9.72 -5.32 4.97
C LEU A 249 -10.76 -5.59 3.86
N HIS A 250 -11.45 -4.57 3.35
CA HIS A 250 -12.38 -4.72 2.21
C HIS A 250 -11.68 -5.19 0.95
N LEU A 251 -10.50 -4.63 0.63
CA LEU A 251 -9.71 -5.02 -0.54
C LEU A 251 -9.25 -6.48 -0.43
N VAL A 252 -8.81 -6.90 0.77
CA VAL A 252 -8.42 -8.28 1.04
C VAL A 252 -9.63 -9.21 0.91
N CYS A 253 -10.78 -8.88 1.52
CA CYS A 253 -12.01 -9.68 1.38
C CYS A 253 -12.47 -9.76 -0.08
N ASN A 254 -12.43 -8.65 -0.82
CA ASN A 254 -12.78 -8.60 -2.24
C ASN A 254 -11.83 -9.46 -3.09
N SER A 255 -10.54 -9.45 -2.79
CA SER A 255 -9.55 -10.32 -3.45
C SER A 255 -9.79 -11.80 -3.17
N ILE A 256 -10.19 -12.15 -1.94
CA ILE A 256 -10.51 -13.55 -1.57
C ILE A 256 -11.78 -14.04 -2.27
N SER A 257 -12.82 -13.20 -2.38
CA SER A 257 -14.09 -13.57 -3.03
C SER A 257 -13.99 -13.62 -4.55
N SER A 258 -13.15 -12.78 -5.18
CA SER A 258 -12.99 -12.75 -6.64
C SER A 258 -12.68 -14.13 -7.24
N LYS A 259 -13.44 -14.50 -8.29
CA LYS A 259 -13.16 -15.68 -9.12
C LYS A 259 -11.90 -15.43 -9.96
N PRO A 260 -11.04 -16.45 -10.16
CA PRO A 260 -9.89 -16.30 -11.05
C PRO A 260 -10.38 -15.99 -12.47
N ARG A 261 -9.81 -14.96 -13.10
CA ARG A 261 -10.29 -14.43 -14.39
C ARG A 261 -10.08 -15.36 -15.59
N ASP A 262 -9.14 -16.30 -15.49
CA ASP A 262 -8.61 -17.02 -16.65
C ASP A 262 -8.97 -18.52 -16.67
N GLY A 263 -9.96 -18.97 -15.87
CA GLY A 263 -10.31 -20.40 -15.72
C GLY A 263 -9.17 -21.30 -15.20
N ASN A 264 -7.99 -20.75 -14.96
CA ASN A 264 -6.78 -21.49 -14.64
C ASN A 264 -6.75 -21.79 -13.14
N GLU A 265 -7.44 -22.86 -12.75
CA GLU A 265 -7.59 -23.34 -11.35
C GLU A 265 -6.26 -23.58 -10.62
N THR A 266 -5.17 -23.78 -11.37
CA THR A 266 -3.82 -23.96 -10.83
C THR A 266 -3.33 -22.80 -9.95
N ARG A 267 -4.02 -21.64 -9.96
CA ARG A 267 -3.74 -20.50 -9.08
C ARG A 267 -4.38 -20.56 -7.69
N SER A 268 -4.99 -21.68 -7.27
CA SER A 268 -5.58 -21.81 -5.93
C SER A 268 -4.57 -21.54 -4.79
N GLU A 269 -3.29 -21.88 -4.98
CA GLU A 269 -2.22 -21.55 -4.01
C GLU A 269 -2.10 -20.03 -3.75
N GLY A 270 -2.44 -19.24 -4.77
CA GLY A 270 -2.41 -17.78 -4.79
C GLY A 270 -3.48 -17.08 -3.95
N LYS A 271 -4.26 -17.80 -3.13
CA LYS A 271 -5.20 -17.19 -2.18
C LYS A 271 -4.79 -17.37 -0.71
N HIS A 272 -3.76 -18.18 -0.44
CA HIS A 272 -3.32 -18.48 0.93
C HIS A 272 -2.66 -17.29 1.63
N ASN A 273 -1.82 -16.51 0.93
CA ASN A 273 -1.25 -15.27 1.47
C ASN A 273 -2.33 -14.21 1.68
N THR A 274 -3.28 -14.05 0.76
CA THR A 274 -4.38 -13.09 0.96
C THR A 274 -5.23 -13.48 2.19
N ALA A 275 -5.55 -14.76 2.35
CA ALA A 275 -6.22 -15.23 3.57
C ALA A 275 -5.37 -15.07 4.83
N LYS A 276 -4.06 -15.27 4.75
CA LYS A 276 -3.14 -15.00 5.87
C LYS A 276 -3.14 -13.52 6.27
N ILE A 277 -3.16 -12.61 5.30
CA ILE A 277 -3.34 -11.16 5.54
C ILE A 277 -4.70 -10.91 6.21
N CYS A 278 -5.78 -11.50 5.70
CA CYS A 278 -7.12 -11.34 6.26
C CYS A 278 -7.19 -11.79 7.73
N ARG A 279 -6.65 -12.97 8.04
CA ARG A 279 -6.57 -13.49 9.41
C ARG A 279 -5.83 -12.53 10.33
N PHE A 280 -4.67 -12.02 9.90
CA PHE A 280 -3.89 -11.03 10.65
C PHE A 280 -4.70 -9.74 10.90
N LEU A 281 -5.38 -9.21 9.88
CA LEU A 281 -6.19 -7.99 10.02
C LEU A 281 -7.36 -8.19 10.99
N ILE A 282 -8.06 -9.32 10.91
CA ILE A 282 -9.18 -9.63 11.81
C ILE A 282 -8.69 -9.82 13.26
N SER A 283 -7.56 -10.49 13.48
CA SER A 283 -7.06 -10.79 14.82
C SER A 283 -6.39 -9.61 15.51
N GLU A 284 -5.56 -8.85 14.79
CA GLU A 284 -4.75 -7.76 15.36
C GLU A 284 -5.45 -6.39 15.24
N HIS A 285 -6.37 -6.23 14.28
CA HIS A 285 -7.09 -4.98 14.04
C HIS A 285 -8.62 -5.21 14.01
N PRO A 286 -9.22 -5.71 15.10
CA PRO A 286 -10.63 -6.12 15.12
C PRO A 286 -11.61 -4.97 14.87
N LEU A 287 -11.21 -3.70 15.01
CA LEU A 287 -12.07 -2.56 14.68
C LEU A 287 -12.37 -2.48 13.17
N LEU A 288 -11.48 -2.96 12.31
CA LEU A 288 -11.66 -2.94 10.85
C LEU A 288 -12.89 -3.72 10.39
N VAL A 289 -13.31 -4.76 11.13
CA VAL A 289 -14.50 -5.54 10.78
C VAL A 289 -15.79 -4.71 10.90
N ARG A 290 -15.73 -3.61 11.66
CA ARG A 290 -16.83 -2.66 11.87
C ARG A 290 -16.73 -1.44 10.96
N THR A 291 -15.56 -1.20 10.36
CA THR A 291 -15.33 -0.07 9.47
C THR A 291 -16.15 -0.24 8.20
N ARG A 292 -16.90 0.80 7.85
CA ARG A 292 -17.64 0.86 6.60
C ARG A 292 -16.75 1.46 5.52
N GLY A 293 -16.62 0.74 4.40
CA GLY A 293 -15.87 1.19 3.24
C GLY A 293 -16.70 2.10 2.34
N SER A 294 -16.26 2.25 1.09
CA SER A 294 -17.06 2.91 0.06
C SER A 294 -18.43 2.24 -0.05
N GLY A 295 -19.47 3.07 -0.07
CA GLY A 295 -20.84 2.61 -0.12
C GLY A 295 -21.37 1.94 1.16
N GLN A 296 -20.88 2.35 2.33
CA GLN A 296 -21.38 1.87 3.64
C GLN A 296 -21.24 0.35 3.85
N MET A 297 -20.47 -0.34 3.01
CA MET A 297 -20.30 -1.80 3.07
C MET A 297 -19.32 -2.17 4.19
N LEU A 298 -19.69 -3.15 5.01
CA LEU A 298 -18.77 -3.90 5.88
C LEU A 298 -17.98 -4.95 5.08
N PRO A 299 -16.82 -5.40 5.56
CA PRO A 299 -16.00 -6.42 4.88
C PRO A 299 -16.74 -7.72 4.56
N ILE A 300 -17.63 -8.18 5.44
CA ILE A 300 -18.41 -9.42 5.24
C ILE A 300 -19.27 -9.37 3.97
N HIS A 301 -19.79 -8.19 3.58
CA HIS A 301 -20.56 -8.03 2.34
C HIS A 301 -19.74 -8.33 1.09
N ARG A 302 -18.41 -8.23 1.15
CA ARG A 302 -17.55 -8.58 0.00
C ARG A 302 -17.41 -10.09 -0.20
N LEU A 303 -17.86 -10.90 0.77
CA LEU A 303 -17.67 -12.35 0.80
C LEU A 303 -18.97 -13.14 0.57
N VAL A 304 -20.13 -12.51 0.75
CA VAL A 304 -21.43 -13.22 0.80
C VAL A 304 -21.72 -14.06 -0.45
N ASP A 305 -21.37 -13.54 -1.63
CA ASP A 305 -21.66 -14.18 -2.92
C ASP A 305 -20.69 -15.33 -3.25
N SER A 306 -19.71 -15.59 -2.39
CA SER A 306 -18.69 -16.62 -2.61
C SER A 306 -18.57 -17.60 -1.44
N CYS A 307 -19.61 -17.69 -0.60
CA CYS A 307 -19.66 -18.58 0.56
C CYS A 307 -19.70 -20.09 0.21
N ASN A 308 -19.69 -20.46 -1.07
CA ASN A 308 -19.48 -21.83 -1.51
C ASN A 308 -18.00 -22.27 -1.45
N ARG A 309 -17.07 -21.32 -1.31
CA ARG A 309 -15.63 -21.60 -1.29
C ARG A 309 -15.10 -21.76 0.14
N PRO A 310 -14.37 -22.85 0.48
CA PRO A 310 -13.91 -23.12 1.85
C PRO A 310 -13.16 -21.95 2.50
N LEU A 311 -12.27 -21.30 1.74
CA LEU A 311 -11.48 -20.18 2.23
C LEU A 311 -12.34 -18.94 2.55
N VAL A 312 -13.40 -18.70 1.76
CA VAL A 312 -14.34 -17.61 1.99
C VAL A 312 -15.19 -17.91 3.22
N GLN A 313 -15.69 -19.15 3.35
CA GLN A 313 -16.43 -19.62 4.52
C GLN A 313 -15.63 -19.40 5.81
N GLU A 314 -14.34 -19.76 5.81
CA GLU A 314 -13.44 -19.52 6.94
C GLU A 314 -13.39 -18.04 7.31
N MET A 315 -13.17 -17.15 6.33
CA MET A 315 -13.10 -15.70 6.59
C MET A 315 -14.42 -15.14 7.09
N VAL A 316 -15.56 -15.60 6.55
CA VAL A 316 -16.89 -15.21 7.04
C VAL A 316 -17.08 -15.63 8.49
N ILE A 317 -16.71 -16.86 8.86
CA ILE A 317 -16.79 -17.34 10.25
C ILE A 317 -15.91 -16.47 11.18
N LEU A 318 -14.69 -16.11 10.76
CA LEU A 318 -13.81 -15.25 11.55
C LEU A 318 -14.38 -13.83 11.74
N LEU A 319 -15.00 -13.26 10.69
CA LEU A 319 -15.68 -11.97 10.78
C LEU A 319 -16.90 -12.05 11.71
N LEU A 320 -17.72 -13.10 11.60
CA LEU A 320 -18.87 -13.32 12.47
C LEU A 320 -18.47 -13.53 13.93
N LYS A 321 -17.35 -14.21 14.21
CA LYS A 321 -16.80 -14.34 15.57
C LYS A 321 -16.37 -12.99 16.14
N SER A 322 -15.79 -12.14 15.30
CA SER A 322 -15.25 -10.85 15.73
C SER A 322 -16.34 -9.78 15.89
N TYR A 323 -17.40 -9.84 15.08
CA TYR A 323 -18.52 -8.90 15.13
C TYR A 323 -19.85 -9.53 14.68
N PRO A 324 -20.51 -10.33 15.55
CA PRO A 324 -21.75 -11.02 15.21
C PRO A 324 -22.87 -10.09 14.72
N GLU A 325 -22.93 -8.87 15.24
CA GLU A 325 -23.97 -7.89 14.92
C GLU A 325 -23.97 -7.46 13.44
N CYS A 326 -22.88 -7.70 12.69
CA CYS A 326 -22.77 -7.34 11.28
C CYS A 326 -23.88 -7.93 10.40
N VAL A 327 -24.45 -9.09 10.76
CA VAL A 327 -25.53 -9.76 10.01
C VAL A 327 -26.82 -8.94 10.01
N ARG A 328 -27.04 -8.11 11.04
CA ARG A 328 -28.24 -7.27 11.17
C ARG A 328 -28.10 -5.92 10.47
N LEU A 329 -26.88 -5.55 10.12
CA LEU A 329 -26.61 -4.28 9.45
C LEU A 329 -26.96 -4.44 7.98
N LYS A 330 -27.97 -3.69 7.54
CA LYS A 330 -28.33 -3.61 6.13
C LYS A 330 -27.29 -2.78 5.39
N SER A 331 -26.81 -3.32 4.27
CA SER A 331 -26.18 -2.55 3.20
C SER A 331 -27.23 -1.81 2.38
N PHE A 332 -26.83 -1.25 1.23
CA PHE A 332 -27.74 -0.78 0.20
C PHE A 332 -28.73 -1.84 -0.27
N ASP A 333 -29.86 -1.38 -0.81
CA ASP A 333 -30.98 -2.19 -1.26
C ASP A 333 -30.64 -3.19 -2.38
N PHE A 334 -29.54 -2.98 -3.12
CA PHE A 334 -29.11 -3.87 -4.21
C PHE A 334 -28.31 -5.09 -3.73
N LEU A 335 -27.81 -5.09 -2.50
CA LEU A 335 -27.05 -6.22 -1.95
C LEU A 335 -27.99 -7.19 -1.23
N PRO A 336 -27.76 -8.51 -1.34
CA PRO A 336 -28.56 -9.49 -0.63
C PRO A 336 -28.42 -9.28 0.87
N ASP A 337 -29.57 -9.24 1.55
CA ASP A 337 -29.63 -9.25 3.01
C ASP A 337 -28.89 -10.51 3.51
N HIS A 338 -27.85 -10.32 4.34
CA HIS A 338 -27.04 -11.42 4.88
C HIS A 338 -27.88 -12.52 5.53
N THR A 339 -29.02 -12.15 6.13
CA THR A 339 -29.93 -13.11 6.77
C THR A 339 -30.56 -14.09 5.78
N LYS A 340 -30.54 -13.77 4.48
CA LYS A 340 -31.03 -14.61 3.39
C LYS A 340 -29.96 -15.47 2.75
N VAL A 341 -28.68 -15.22 3.03
CA VAL A 341 -27.57 -16.04 2.50
C VAL A 341 -27.59 -17.39 3.23
N PRO A 342 -27.85 -18.52 2.53
CA PRO A 342 -28.11 -19.81 3.21
C PRO A 342 -26.98 -20.27 4.13
N PHE A 343 -25.72 -20.07 3.71
CA PHE A 343 -24.55 -20.37 4.53
C PHE A 343 -24.55 -19.56 5.84
N ILE A 344 -24.73 -18.24 5.75
CA ILE A 344 -24.75 -17.35 6.92
C ILE A 344 -25.91 -17.70 7.84
N GLN A 345 -27.10 -17.98 7.28
CA GLN A 345 -28.29 -18.35 8.04
C GLN A 345 -28.07 -19.59 8.93
N GLN A 346 -27.31 -20.58 8.45
CA GLN A 346 -27.02 -21.80 9.20
C GLN A 346 -25.84 -21.64 10.18
N VAL A 347 -24.79 -20.94 9.77
CA VAL A 347 -23.55 -20.84 10.58
C VAL A 347 -23.64 -19.78 11.68
N TYR A 348 -24.39 -18.69 11.46
CA TYR A 348 -24.51 -17.57 12.40
C TYR A 348 -24.97 -17.96 13.81
N PRO A 349 -26.06 -18.74 14.02
CA PRO A 349 -26.48 -19.13 15.37
C PRO A 349 -25.45 -20.03 16.06
N LEU A 350 -24.71 -20.85 15.30
CA LEU A 350 -23.65 -21.70 15.84
C LEU A 350 -22.45 -20.86 16.31
N VAL A 351 -22.01 -19.91 15.47
CA VAL A 351 -20.91 -18.98 15.79
C VAL A 351 -21.25 -18.11 17.01
N THR A 352 -22.47 -17.56 17.07
CA THR A 352 -22.92 -16.74 18.21
C THR A 352 -22.84 -17.55 19.52
N LYS A 353 -23.31 -18.80 19.50
CA LYS A 353 -23.23 -19.69 20.66
C LYS A 353 -21.80 -20.07 21.02
N GLU A 354 -20.90 -20.21 20.05
CA GLU A 354 -19.47 -20.42 20.31
C GLU A 354 -18.84 -19.22 21.02
N VAL A 355 -19.15 -18.00 20.55
CA VAL A 355 -18.66 -16.74 21.15
C VAL A 355 -19.17 -16.57 22.60
N GLU A 356 -20.44 -16.87 22.86
CA GLU A 356 -21.02 -16.86 24.22
C GLU A 356 -20.27 -17.83 25.17
N ILE A 357 -19.94 -19.03 24.69
CA ILE A 357 -19.17 -20.00 25.47
C ILE A 357 -17.77 -19.46 25.80
N ASP A 358 -17.11 -18.83 24.83
CA ASP A 358 -15.77 -18.25 25.04
C ASP A 358 -15.79 -17.09 26.05
N GLN A 359 -16.84 -16.26 26.03
CA GLN A 359 -17.06 -15.22 27.02
C GLN A 359 -17.29 -15.81 28.42
N ASP A 360 -18.15 -16.82 28.55
CA ASP A 360 -18.41 -17.53 29.80
C ASP A 360 -17.12 -18.13 30.38
N MET A 361 -16.34 -18.83 29.55
CA MET A 361 -15.07 -19.43 29.96
C MET A 361 -14.06 -18.38 30.44
N SER A 362 -13.97 -17.25 29.73
CA SER A 362 -13.09 -16.14 30.09
C SER A 362 -13.50 -15.50 31.42
N LEU A 363 -14.80 -15.27 31.63
CA LEU A 363 -15.34 -14.72 32.87
C LEU A 363 -15.07 -15.65 34.07
N LEU A 364 -15.29 -16.96 33.90
CA LEU A 364 -14.99 -17.97 34.92
C LEU A 364 -13.51 -17.95 35.33
N ALA A 365 -12.60 -17.86 34.34
CA ALA A 365 -11.17 -17.77 34.59
C ALA A 365 -10.79 -16.49 35.34
N GLN A 366 -11.34 -15.34 34.93
CA GLN A 366 -11.07 -14.04 35.55
C GLN A 366 -11.55 -13.98 37.00
N VAL A 367 -12.77 -14.44 37.28
CA VAL A 367 -13.34 -14.45 38.65
C VAL A 367 -12.54 -15.40 39.53
N SER A 368 -12.15 -16.57 39.01
CA SER A 368 -11.31 -17.54 39.72
C SER A 368 -9.94 -16.94 40.11
N GLN A 369 -9.30 -16.23 39.18
CA GLN A 369 -8.03 -15.54 39.43
C GLN A 369 -8.21 -14.41 40.45
N SER A 370 -9.28 -13.64 40.34
CA SER A 370 -9.59 -12.53 41.24
C SER A 370 -9.84 -13.00 42.68
N LEU A 371 -10.61 -14.07 42.86
CA LEU A 371 -10.83 -14.69 44.17
C LEU A 371 -9.54 -15.26 44.76
N THR A 372 -8.72 -15.90 43.94
CA THR A 372 -7.40 -16.39 44.36
C THR A 372 -6.50 -15.26 44.85
N LYS A 373 -6.45 -14.15 44.09
CA LYS A 373 -5.69 -12.95 44.46
C LYS A 373 -6.21 -12.32 45.75
N ALA A 374 -7.54 -12.21 45.91
CA ALA A 374 -8.16 -11.68 47.12
C ALA A 374 -7.83 -12.54 48.36
N ALA A 375 -7.81 -13.87 48.21
CA ALA A 375 -7.45 -14.79 49.27
C ALA A 375 -5.97 -14.62 49.69
N VAL A 376 -5.05 -14.47 48.73
CA VAL A 376 -3.62 -14.21 48.99
C VAL A 376 -3.37 -12.84 49.63
N LEU A 377 -4.06 -11.79 49.18
CA LEU A 377 -3.91 -10.47 49.80
C LEU A 377 -4.43 -10.48 51.24
N SER A 378 -5.54 -11.20 51.48
CA SER A 378 -6.07 -11.40 52.83
C SER A 378 -5.08 -12.16 53.71
N THR A 379 -4.27 -13.06 53.14
CA THR A 379 -3.20 -13.71 53.92
C THR A 379 -2.09 -12.76 54.32
N TYR A 380 -1.67 -11.89 53.41
CA TYR A 380 -0.61 -10.92 53.63
C TYR A 380 -0.96 -9.86 54.69
N TYR A 381 -2.15 -9.25 54.61
CA TYR A 381 -2.55 -8.16 55.53
C TYR A 381 -2.66 -8.59 56.99
N SER A 382 -3.08 -9.83 57.26
CA SER A 382 -3.21 -10.32 58.63
C SER A 382 -1.87 -10.61 59.31
N HIS A 383 -0.75 -10.66 58.58
CA HIS A 383 0.59 -10.78 59.17
C HIS A 383 1.14 -9.41 59.62
N SER A 384 0.55 -8.31 59.16
CA SER A 384 1.05 -6.94 59.43
C SER A 384 0.47 -6.32 60.70
N THR A 385 -0.68 -6.79 61.18
CA THR A 385 -1.37 -6.20 62.35
C THR A 385 -1.39 -7.17 63.53
N ASN A 386 -0.73 -6.80 64.64
CA ASN A 386 -0.62 -7.60 65.88
C ASN A 386 -1.96 -7.81 66.65
N THR A 387 -3.11 -7.60 66.02
CA THR A 387 -4.46 -7.79 66.61
C THR A 387 -4.93 -9.23 66.39
N SER A 388 -4.61 -10.08 67.37
CA SER A 388 -4.21 -11.49 67.19
C SER A 388 -5.30 -12.59 67.14
N VAL A 389 -6.62 -12.35 67.12
CA VAL A 389 -7.56 -13.51 67.31
C VAL A 389 -8.76 -13.59 66.35
N ARG A 390 -9.21 -12.51 65.69
CA ARG A 390 -10.41 -12.56 64.83
C ARG A 390 -10.13 -12.73 63.32
N HIS A 391 -8.92 -12.49 62.84
CA HIS A 391 -8.62 -12.49 61.39
C HIS A 391 -8.37 -13.89 60.80
N THR A 392 -8.07 -14.89 61.62
CA THR A 392 -7.75 -16.26 61.15
C THR A 392 -8.96 -16.95 60.51
N SER A 393 -10.17 -16.76 61.04
CA SER A 393 -11.39 -17.39 60.50
C SER A 393 -11.78 -16.83 59.13
N THR A 394 -11.64 -15.51 58.92
CA THR A 394 -11.98 -14.86 57.64
C THR A 394 -11.02 -15.24 56.52
N MET A 395 -9.74 -15.47 56.83
CA MET A 395 -8.75 -15.90 55.83
C MET A 395 -8.97 -17.34 55.39
N SER A 396 -9.28 -18.24 56.32
CA SER A 396 -9.63 -19.64 55.99
C SER A 396 -10.82 -19.67 55.04
N LEU A 397 -11.89 -18.92 55.38
CA LEU A 397 -13.11 -18.88 54.57
C LEU A 397 -12.85 -18.39 53.13
N LEU A 398 -12.02 -17.35 52.95
CA LEU A 398 -11.71 -16.82 51.62
C LEU A 398 -10.85 -17.79 50.80
N ASN A 399 -9.91 -18.50 51.43
CA ASN A 399 -9.14 -19.54 50.76
C ASN A 399 -10.03 -20.71 50.33
N ASP A 400 -10.89 -21.19 51.23
CA ASP A 400 -11.84 -22.28 50.97
C ASP A 400 -12.82 -21.88 49.85
N LEU A 401 -13.36 -20.65 49.90
CA LEU A 401 -14.24 -20.12 48.87
C LEU A 401 -13.53 -20.04 47.51
N ALA A 402 -12.29 -19.55 47.48
CA ALA A 402 -11.50 -19.47 46.26
C ALA A 402 -11.21 -20.86 45.68
N GLU A 403 -10.93 -21.86 46.53
CA GLU A 403 -10.71 -23.25 46.11
C GLU A 403 -11.98 -23.92 45.59
N VAL A 404 -13.11 -23.74 46.29
CA VAL A 404 -14.42 -24.24 45.88
C VAL A 404 -14.82 -23.61 44.54
N TYR A 405 -14.72 -22.28 44.41
CA TYR A 405 -15.03 -21.60 43.17
C TYR A 405 -14.13 -22.06 42.04
N ARG A 406 -12.81 -22.16 42.25
CA ARG A 406 -11.87 -22.64 41.25
C ARG A 406 -12.22 -24.06 40.79
N SER A 407 -12.56 -24.96 41.70
CA SER A 407 -12.94 -26.34 41.40
C SER A 407 -14.25 -26.39 40.60
N TRP A 408 -15.25 -25.60 40.99
CA TRP A 408 -16.51 -25.47 40.27
C TRP A 408 -16.32 -24.85 38.87
N ALA A 409 -15.54 -23.76 38.78
CA ALA A 409 -15.23 -23.08 37.54
C ALA A 409 -14.52 -24.04 36.57
N ASN A 410 -13.55 -24.82 37.03
CA ASN A 410 -12.88 -25.83 36.22
C ASN A 410 -13.86 -26.90 35.69
N LEU A 411 -14.76 -27.40 36.53
CA LEU A 411 -15.79 -28.36 36.11
C LEU A 411 -16.72 -27.74 35.04
N ARG A 412 -17.16 -26.49 35.25
CA ARG A 412 -18.00 -25.76 34.30
C ARG A 412 -17.27 -25.51 32.99
N SER A 413 -16.01 -25.09 33.02
CA SER A 413 -15.16 -24.90 31.85
C SER A 413 -15.02 -26.20 31.05
N ASN A 414 -14.84 -27.36 31.68
CA ASN A 414 -14.77 -28.64 30.97
C ASN A 414 -16.07 -28.95 30.20
N VAL A 415 -17.23 -28.69 30.81
CA VAL A 415 -18.54 -28.89 30.16
C VAL A 415 -18.71 -27.92 28.98
N LEU A 416 -18.31 -26.67 29.17
CA LEU A 416 -18.33 -25.63 28.13
C LEU A 416 -17.40 -25.98 26.96
N SER A 417 -16.18 -26.47 27.23
CA SER A 417 -15.25 -26.95 26.20
C SER A 417 -15.85 -28.09 25.36
N ALA A 418 -16.43 -29.11 25.99
CA ALA A 418 -17.08 -30.21 25.27
C ALA A 418 -18.33 -29.76 24.48
N GLN A 419 -18.97 -28.67 24.89
CA GLN A 419 -20.05 -28.04 24.12
C GLN A 419 -19.49 -27.26 22.93
N LYS A 420 -18.38 -26.54 23.12
CA LYS A 420 -17.67 -25.81 22.06
C LYS A 420 -17.21 -26.75 20.95
N GLU A 421 -16.59 -27.88 21.31
CA GLU A 421 -16.15 -28.90 20.34
C GLU A 421 -17.31 -29.38 19.44
N ARG A 422 -18.46 -29.71 20.03
CA ARG A 422 -19.66 -30.12 19.27
C ARG A 422 -20.20 -29.02 18.34
N ILE A 423 -20.10 -27.75 18.75
CA ILE A 423 -20.49 -26.61 17.90
C ILE A 423 -19.51 -26.47 16.74
N GLN A 424 -18.21 -26.61 16.99
CA GLN A 424 -17.17 -26.55 15.95
C GLN A 424 -17.32 -27.69 14.93
N GLU A 425 -17.65 -28.90 15.39
CA GLU A 425 -18.01 -30.02 14.51
C GLU A 425 -19.23 -29.68 13.63
N SER A 426 -20.27 -29.10 14.23
CA SER A 426 -21.49 -28.68 13.50
C SER A 426 -21.19 -27.57 12.49
N ILE A 427 -20.34 -26.60 12.82
CA ILE A 427 -19.88 -25.56 11.89
C ILE A 427 -19.13 -26.21 10.73
N ALA A 428 -18.24 -27.17 10.99
CA ALA A 428 -17.51 -27.88 9.95
C ALA A 428 -18.44 -28.71 9.05
N ASP A 429 -19.51 -29.31 9.60
CA ASP A 429 -20.55 -29.98 8.81
C ASP A 429 -21.29 -29.01 7.89
N VAL A 430 -21.63 -27.82 8.38
CA VAL A 430 -22.26 -26.76 7.57
C VAL A 430 -21.31 -26.29 6.46
N CYS A 431 -20.02 -26.06 6.76
CA CYS A 431 -19.04 -25.71 5.72
C CYS A 431 -19.03 -26.77 4.60
N ARG A 432 -18.84 -28.04 4.95
CA ARG A 432 -18.86 -29.16 4.00
C ARG A 432 -20.15 -29.26 3.18
N LEU A 433 -21.29 -28.89 3.76
CA LEU A 433 -22.58 -28.89 3.06
C LEU A 433 -22.65 -27.83 1.95
N PHE A 434 -21.97 -26.68 2.14
CA PHE A 434 -21.94 -25.57 1.19
C PHE A 434 -20.69 -25.57 0.30
N GLU A 435 -19.74 -26.46 0.55
CA GLU A 435 -18.67 -26.83 -0.38
C GLU A 435 -19.25 -27.65 -1.55
N CYS A 436 -20.13 -27.04 -2.33
CA CYS A 436 -20.61 -27.63 -3.59
C CYS A 436 -19.97 -26.88 -4.75
N ASP A 437 -19.62 -27.66 -5.77
CA ASP A 437 -18.91 -27.24 -6.96
C ASP A 437 -19.44 -25.87 -7.44
N ASP A 438 -18.54 -24.88 -7.53
CA ASP A 438 -18.58 -23.90 -8.63
C ASP A 438 -18.48 -24.75 -9.93
N VAL A 439 -19.47 -25.61 -10.21
CA VAL A 439 -19.67 -26.19 -11.53
C VAL A 439 -19.89 -24.93 -12.31
N SER A 440 -18.87 -24.55 -13.07
CA SER A 440 -18.99 -23.47 -14.01
C SER A 440 -20.23 -23.82 -14.82
N ASP A 441 -21.30 -23.06 -14.66
CA ASP A 441 -22.44 -23.06 -15.59
C ASP A 441 -21.98 -22.56 -16.99
N GLU A 442 -20.70 -22.76 -17.34
CA GLU A 442 -20.06 -22.62 -18.64
C GLU A 442 -20.50 -23.74 -19.61
N ASP A 443 -21.39 -24.64 -19.17
CA ASP A 443 -22.22 -25.45 -20.06
C ASP A 443 -23.46 -24.65 -20.56
N GLU A 444 -23.54 -23.32 -20.35
CA GLU A 444 -24.29 -22.47 -21.27
C GLU A 444 -23.59 -22.55 -22.63
N GLU A 445 -24.00 -23.59 -23.35
CA GLU A 445 -23.70 -23.91 -24.74
C GLU A 445 -23.29 -22.63 -25.47
N ASP A 446 -22.04 -22.60 -25.94
CA ASP A 446 -21.60 -21.83 -27.10
C ASP A 446 -22.73 -21.91 -28.13
N VAL A 447 -23.65 -20.95 -28.08
CA VAL A 447 -24.48 -20.61 -29.22
C VAL A 447 -23.44 -20.07 -30.16
N SER A 448 -22.92 -20.97 -30.98
CA SER A 448 -21.95 -20.71 -32.02
C SER A 448 -22.49 -19.58 -32.88
N GLU A 449 -22.17 -18.35 -32.49
CA GLU A 449 -22.20 -17.21 -33.37
C GLU A 449 -21.08 -17.48 -34.36
N GLU A 450 -21.51 -18.05 -35.49
CA GLU A 450 -20.70 -18.40 -36.63
C GLU A 450 -19.78 -17.23 -36.99
N ASP A 451 -18.47 -17.51 -37.01
CA ASP A 451 -17.41 -16.88 -37.79
C ASP A 451 -17.68 -15.46 -38.34
N ASP A 452 -17.17 -14.44 -37.66
CA ASP A 452 -16.72 -13.23 -38.35
C ASP A 452 -15.34 -12.79 -37.83
N GLU A 453 -14.32 -13.48 -38.37
CA GLU A 453 -12.91 -13.16 -38.24
C GLU A 453 -12.62 -11.78 -38.86
N ASN A 454 -12.35 -10.75 -38.04
CA ASN A 454 -11.72 -9.51 -38.50
C ASN A 454 -10.40 -9.25 -37.76
N GLU A 455 -9.35 -9.84 -38.31
CA GLU A 455 -7.93 -9.59 -38.08
C GLU A 455 -7.60 -8.14 -38.53
N TRP A 456 -7.55 -7.18 -37.60
CA TRP A 456 -6.97 -5.86 -37.84
C TRP A 456 -5.56 -5.79 -37.24
N ASP A 457 -4.58 -5.79 -38.13
CA ASP A 457 -3.15 -5.53 -37.90
C ASP A 457 -2.92 -4.19 -37.15
N GLU A 458 -2.55 -4.27 -35.87
CA GLU A 458 -1.96 -3.14 -35.12
C GLU A 458 -0.42 -3.24 -35.11
N ASP A 459 0.19 -3.04 -36.27
CA ASP A 459 1.61 -2.69 -36.39
C ASP A 459 1.74 -1.28 -36.97
N ARG A 460 2.01 -0.30 -36.08
CA ARG A 460 2.92 0.87 -36.25
C ARG A 460 2.42 2.14 -35.57
N TYR A 461 2.83 2.33 -34.31
CA TYR A 461 3.21 3.67 -33.85
C TYR A 461 4.73 3.85 -34.07
N SER A 462 5.08 4.11 -35.33
CA SER A 462 6.38 4.68 -35.67
C SER A 462 6.31 6.18 -35.36
N VAL A 463 7.09 6.61 -34.38
CA VAL A 463 7.35 8.03 -34.07
C VAL A 463 7.96 8.68 -35.31
N GLY A 464 7.12 9.40 -36.06
CA GLY A 464 7.52 10.21 -37.20
C GLY A 464 7.93 11.61 -36.75
N GLU A 465 9.23 11.89 -36.86
CA GLU A 465 9.76 13.25 -36.92
C GLU A 465 9.07 14.00 -38.08
N GLY A 466 8.36 15.07 -37.76
CA GLY A 466 7.70 15.95 -38.72
C GLY A 466 8.15 17.38 -38.50
N LEU A 467 9.14 17.81 -39.28
CA LEU A 467 9.46 19.20 -39.57
C LEU A 467 8.19 19.92 -40.05
N SER A 468 7.89 21.11 -39.52
CA SER A 468 7.00 22.04 -40.21
C SER A 468 7.56 23.46 -40.15
N ASP A 469 7.96 23.90 -41.33
CA ASP A 469 8.23 25.28 -41.73
C ASP A 469 7.04 26.21 -41.47
N GLU A 470 7.41 27.46 -41.20
CA GLU A 470 6.75 28.72 -41.50
C GLU A 470 5.47 28.66 -42.35
N VAL A 471 4.37 29.15 -41.78
CA VAL A 471 3.43 30.01 -42.53
C VAL A 471 2.83 31.05 -41.58
N GLU A 472 3.13 32.30 -41.86
CA GLU A 472 2.39 33.48 -41.40
C GLU A 472 0.93 33.34 -41.85
N ASP A 473 -0.05 33.66 -41.00
CA ASP A 473 -1.24 34.37 -41.49
C ASP A 473 -1.98 35.10 -40.37
N GLU A 474 -2.07 36.39 -40.63
CA GLU A 474 -2.62 37.51 -39.91
C GLU A 474 -4.13 37.58 -40.15
N TRP A 475 -4.98 37.38 -39.13
CA TRP A 475 -6.35 37.90 -39.16
C TRP A 475 -6.80 38.43 -37.80
N VAL A 476 -6.76 39.75 -37.72
CA VAL A 476 -7.53 40.58 -36.80
C VAL A 476 -9.01 40.52 -37.23
N THR A 477 -9.91 40.15 -36.32
CA THR A 477 -11.23 40.79 -36.24
C THR A 477 -11.76 40.77 -34.81
N ASP A 478 -11.73 41.96 -34.24
CA ASP A 478 -12.56 42.46 -33.15
C ASP A 478 -14.06 42.36 -33.51
N THR A 479 -14.91 42.05 -32.52
CA THR A 479 -16.28 42.57 -32.28
C THR A 479 -17.15 41.56 -31.52
N GLY A 480 -17.87 42.05 -30.50
CA GLY A 480 -19.18 41.47 -30.19
C GLY A 480 -19.51 41.21 -28.72
N SER A 481 -19.55 42.28 -27.93
CA SER A 481 -20.39 42.45 -26.74
C SER A 481 -21.72 41.67 -26.78
N ALA A 482 -21.98 40.84 -25.77
CA ALA A 482 -23.32 40.45 -25.36
C ALA A 482 -23.40 40.25 -23.84
N THR A 483 -24.04 41.23 -23.21
CA THR A 483 -24.45 41.30 -21.82
C THR A 483 -25.60 40.36 -21.47
N GLY A 484 -25.52 39.71 -20.30
CA GLY A 484 -26.67 39.43 -19.42
C GLY A 484 -26.85 37.96 -19.01
N PRO A 485 -27.67 37.66 -17.98
CA PRO A 485 -28.11 38.49 -16.87
C PRO A 485 -27.86 37.84 -15.48
N MET A 486 -28.19 38.64 -14.47
CA MET A 486 -28.06 38.42 -13.03
C MET A 486 -28.74 37.14 -12.53
N SER A 487 -28.08 36.44 -11.60
CA SER A 487 -28.73 35.52 -10.68
C SER A 487 -28.82 36.18 -9.30
N GLU A 488 -30.06 36.50 -8.94
CA GLU A 488 -30.58 36.65 -7.58
C GLU A 488 -30.12 35.42 -6.75
N GLY A 489 -29.65 35.52 -5.51
CA GLY A 489 -30.30 36.13 -4.36
C GLY A 489 -30.70 34.98 -3.42
N CYS A 490 -29.75 34.50 -2.60
CA CYS A 490 -30.02 33.51 -1.55
C CYS A 490 -29.73 34.15 -0.19
N ASP A 491 -30.83 34.36 0.51
CA ASP A 491 -31.01 34.99 1.81
C ASP A 491 -30.77 33.92 2.89
N ASP A 492 -29.56 33.87 3.46
CA ASP A 492 -29.26 32.98 4.59
C ASP A 492 -29.73 33.67 5.87
N SER A 493 -30.88 33.22 6.35
CA SER A 493 -31.49 33.63 7.60
C SER A 493 -30.77 32.97 8.78
N ASP A 494 -30.31 33.82 9.70
CA ASP A 494 -29.90 33.51 11.06
C ASP A 494 -31.01 32.72 11.79
N ASP A 495 -30.66 31.58 12.38
CA ASP A 495 -31.50 30.93 13.39
C ASP A 495 -30.62 30.59 14.60
N ASP A 496 -30.52 31.58 15.49
CA ASP A 496 -30.07 31.46 16.87
C ASP A 496 -30.96 30.47 17.63
N ARG A 497 -30.35 29.43 18.19
CA ARG A 497 -30.99 28.63 19.25
C ARG A 497 -30.19 28.69 20.54
N ASP A 498 -30.65 29.60 21.38
CA ASP A 498 -30.45 29.62 22.82
C ASP A 498 -30.77 28.25 23.45
N SER A 499 -29.80 27.69 24.19
CA SER A 499 -30.05 26.66 25.19
C SER A 499 -29.60 27.14 26.55
N ALA A 500 -30.52 27.87 27.21
CA ALA A 500 -30.49 28.08 28.64
C ALA A 500 -31.18 26.89 29.33
N GLY A 501 -30.47 26.24 30.24
CA GLY A 501 -30.98 25.15 31.07
C GLY A 501 -30.19 25.08 32.37
N GLU A 502 -30.47 26.02 33.27
CA GLU A 502 -30.03 26.00 34.68
C GLU A 502 -30.81 24.96 35.50
N GLY A 503 -30.15 24.43 36.54
CA GLY A 503 -30.74 23.73 37.68
C GLY A 503 -30.40 22.23 37.69
N LEU A 504 -29.91 21.61 38.76
CA LEU A 504 -29.95 21.95 40.18
C LEU A 504 -28.78 21.27 40.92
N SER A 505 -28.40 21.92 42.01
CA SER A 505 -27.65 21.47 43.18
C SER A 505 -27.99 20.06 43.65
N ASP A 506 -26.98 19.33 44.14
CA ASP A 506 -27.05 18.78 45.50
C ASP A 506 -25.64 18.51 46.06
N GLU A 507 -25.45 19.04 47.26
CA GLU A 507 -24.31 18.92 48.16
C GLU A 507 -24.29 17.52 48.77
N VAL A 508 -23.12 16.88 48.90
CA VAL A 508 -22.80 16.07 50.10
C VAL A 508 -21.29 16.17 50.38
N GLU A 509 -21.00 16.57 51.61
CA GLU A 509 -19.70 16.73 52.26
C GLU A 509 -19.02 15.38 52.61
N ASP A 510 -17.83 15.52 53.23
CA ASP A 510 -17.09 14.53 54.05
C ASP A 510 -15.87 13.83 53.44
N GLU A 511 -14.82 14.64 53.28
CA GLU A 511 -13.66 14.64 54.19
C GLU A 511 -13.28 13.30 54.87
N TRP A 512 -12.30 12.58 54.31
CA TRP A 512 -11.31 11.84 55.12
C TRP A 512 -9.91 12.00 54.55
N VAL A 513 -9.13 12.81 55.25
CA VAL A 513 -7.69 12.97 55.16
C VAL A 513 -7.00 11.70 55.61
N THR A 514 -6.14 11.10 54.77
CA THR A 514 -5.02 10.29 55.28
C THR A 514 -3.70 10.74 54.66
N ASP A 515 -2.94 11.37 55.55
CA ASP A 515 -1.55 11.75 55.49
C ASP A 515 -0.64 10.51 55.37
N THR A 516 0.19 10.43 54.32
CA THR A 516 1.54 9.86 54.44
C THR A 516 2.51 10.58 53.51
N GLY A 517 3.30 11.49 54.08
CA GLY A 517 4.46 12.07 53.43
C GLY A 517 5.63 11.09 53.27
N SER A 518 6.39 11.25 52.19
CA SER A 518 7.86 11.35 52.24
C SER A 518 8.46 11.75 50.88
N ALA A 519 9.39 12.69 50.97
CA ALA A 519 10.18 13.36 49.94
C ALA A 519 10.98 12.40 49.02
N SER A 520 11.52 12.75 47.85
CA SER A 520 12.25 13.96 47.46
C SER A 520 12.53 14.00 45.93
N GLY A 521 12.23 15.15 45.28
CA GLY A 521 12.70 15.80 44.01
C GLY A 521 13.38 15.07 42.81
N PRO A 522 13.85 15.83 41.79
CA PRO A 522 13.57 17.22 41.43
C PRO A 522 13.02 17.43 40.00
N MET A 523 12.67 18.70 39.75
CA MET A 523 12.00 19.30 38.58
C MET A 523 12.63 18.97 37.21
N GLY A 524 11.75 18.72 36.23
CA GLY A 524 12.03 18.72 34.80
C GLY A 524 10.86 19.39 34.07
N GLU A 525 11.20 20.30 33.17
CA GLU A 525 10.39 21.34 32.54
C GLU A 525 9.18 20.79 31.75
N GLY A 526 8.05 21.50 31.88
CA GLY A 526 6.85 21.25 31.08
C GLY A 526 6.97 21.92 29.72
N CYS A 527 6.81 21.13 28.66
CA CYS A 527 6.52 21.61 27.32
C CYS A 527 5.00 21.51 27.13
N ASP A 528 4.38 22.67 26.87
CA ASP A 528 3.04 22.79 26.31
C ASP A 528 3.06 22.17 24.89
N ASP A 529 2.50 20.98 24.74
CA ASP A 529 2.07 20.44 23.45
C ASP A 529 0.58 20.79 23.30
N SER A 530 0.32 21.86 22.57
CA SER A 530 -1.00 22.20 22.08
C SER A 530 -1.36 21.26 20.94
N ASP A 531 -2.22 20.28 21.23
CA ASP A 531 -2.87 19.41 20.26
C ASP A 531 -3.81 20.24 19.38
N ASP A 532 -3.42 20.39 18.11
CA ASP A 532 -4.21 21.00 17.04
C ASP A 532 -4.96 19.87 16.31
N ASP A 533 -6.17 19.56 16.80
CA ASP A 533 -7.08 18.59 16.21
C ASP A 533 -7.69 19.14 14.92
N SER A 534 -6.96 19.04 13.80
CA SER A 534 -7.53 19.22 12.47
C SER A 534 -8.28 17.95 12.05
N GLU A 535 -9.61 17.98 12.16
CA GLU A 535 -10.51 16.96 11.61
C GLU A 535 -10.40 16.92 10.06
N ASP A 536 -9.50 16.08 9.54
CA ASP A 536 -9.37 15.80 8.11
C ASP A 536 -10.57 14.96 7.61
N ASP A 537 -11.58 15.66 7.09
CA ASP A 537 -12.75 15.11 6.42
C ASP A 537 -12.31 14.39 5.13
N CYS A 538 -12.18 13.06 5.20
CA CYS A 538 -11.80 12.19 4.09
C CYS A 538 -12.93 12.06 3.06
N ARG A 539 -13.21 13.12 2.30
CA ARG A 539 -14.00 13.04 1.06
C ARG A 539 -13.18 12.35 -0.02
N SER A 540 -13.39 11.04 -0.16
CA SER A 540 -12.91 10.28 -1.31
C SER A 540 -13.61 10.75 -2.58
N GLU A 541 -12.83 11.24 -3.54
CA GLU A 541 -13.32 11.52 -4.90
C GLU A 541 -13.78 10.22 -5.57
N ASP A 542 -15.07 10.17 -5.90
CA ASP A 542 -15.72 9.05 -6.57
C ASP A 542 -15.28 8.97 -8.04
N TYR A 543 -14.44 8.00 -8.37
CA TYR A 543 -14.25 7.56 -9.75
C TYR A 543 -15.39 6.62 -10.15
N ALA A 544 -16.43 7.19 -10.77
CA ALA A 544 -17.53 6.44 -11.37
C ALA A 544 -17.05 5.77 -12.68
N TYR A 545 -17.08 4.45 -12.70
CA TYR A 545 -16.86 3.64 -13.90
C TYR A 545 -18.19 3.59 -14.68
N VAL A 546 -18.29 4.31 -15.80
CA VAL A 546 -19.47 4.27 -16.69
C VAL A 546 -19.18 3.26 -17.80
N ALA A 547 -20.05 2.26 -17.92
CA ALA A 547 -20.13 1.37 -19.07
C ALA A 547 -21.43 1.70 -19.81
N ASP A 548 -21.36 1.99 -21.11
CA ASP A 548 -22.51 1.75 -21.99
C ASP A 548 -22.12 1.58 -23.47
N ARG A 549 -22.90 0.73 -24.15
CA ARG A 549 -22.81 0.23 -25.54
C ARG A 549 -23.41 1.20 -26.57
N LYS A 550 -22.90 1.18 -27.82
CA LYS A 550 -23.62 0.70 -29.05
C LYS A 550 -22.82 0.89 -30.35
N GLU A 551 -23.07 -0.04 -31.26
CA GLU A 551 -22.48 -0.34 -32.58
C GLU A 551 -22.90 0.65 -33.69
N ASP A 552 -22.15 0.66 -34.81
CA ASP A 552 -22.66 0.70 -36.19
C ASP A 552 -21.57 0.19 -37.18
N ASP A 553 -21.98 -0.71 -38.07
CA ASP A 553 -21.24 -1.47 -39.10
C ASP A 553 -20.80 -0.67 -40.33
N ASP A 554 -19.78 -1.17 -41.06
CA ASP A 554 -19.83 -1.42 -42.52
C ASP A 554 -18.46 -1.88 -43.13
N ASN A 555 -18.46 -3.09 -43.73
CA ASN A 555 -17.99 -3.40 -45.10
C ASN A 555 -16.64 -4.13 -45.40
N ASP A 556 -16.79 -5.35 -45.95
CA ASP A 556 -16.10 -6.10 -47.03
C ASP A 556 -14.55 -6.18 -47.20
N GLY A 557 -13.99 -7.41 -47.03
CA GLY A 557 -13.43 -8.16 -48.17
C GLY A 557 -11.96 -8.72 -48.17
N ILE A 558 -11.87 -10.06 -48.12
CA ILE A 558 -10.90 -11.02 -48.76
C ILE A 558 -9.48 -11.25 -48.17
N ARG A 559 -9.19 -12.49 -47.70
CA ARG A 559 -7.80 -13.05 -47.59
C ARG A 559 -7.70 -14.61 -47.63
N GLU A 560 -6.57 -15.11 -48.14
CA GLU A 560 -6.10 -16.53 -48.16
C GLU A 560 -5.02 -16.78 -47.06
N GLY A 561 -4.94 -18.02 -46.51
CA GLY A 561 -4.14 -18.37 -45.31
C GLY A 561 -2.77 -19.07 -45.51
N ASN A 562 -2.15 -19.54 -44.40
CA ASN A 562 -1.21 -20.70 -44.34
C ASN A 562 -0.66 -21.07 -42.92
N ASN A 563 -0.38 -22.38 -42.77
CA ASN A 563 0.05 -23.17 -41.59
C ASN A 563 1.55 -23.11 -41.20
N CYS A 564 1.91 -23.50 -39.94
CA CYS A 564 3.08 -24.35 -39.65
C CYS A 564 3.12 -25.04 -38.25
N LYS A 565 3.96 -26.11 -38.15
CA LYS A 565 3.92 -27.30 -37.26
C LYS A 565 4.84 -27.30 -36.02
N GLN A 566 4.53 -28.23 -35.10
CA GLN A 566 5.21 -28.68 -33.87
C GLN A 566 6.48 -29.55 -34.05
N GLU A 567 7.33 -29.65 -33.00
CA GLU A 567 8.18 -30.82 -32.67
C GLU A 567 8.57 -30.92 -31.16
N VAL A 568 8.99 -32.11 -30.68
CA VAL A 568 8.82 -32.67 -29.30
C VAL A 568 10.11 -33.34 -28.73
N VAL A 569 10.42 -33.07 -27.44
CA VAL A 569 11.02 -33.89 -26.31
C VAL A 569 12.48 -34.43 -26.31
N SER A 570 13.22 -34.23 -25.18
CA SER A 570 13.71 -35.28 -24.22
C SER A 570 14.82 -34.82 -23.24
N ALA A 571 14.69 -35.09 -21.93
CA ALA A 571 15.81 -35.29 -20.98
C ALA A 571 15.36 -36.01 -19.68
N ARG A 572 16.27 -36.80 -19.09
CA ARG A 572 16.04 -37.93 -18.16
C ARG A 572 16.84 -37.75 -16.85
N GLU A 573 16.25 -38.16 -15.72
CA GLU A 573 16.78 -38.10 -14.35
C GLU A 573 17.80 -39.20 -14.00
N SER A 574 18.65 -38.94 -12.99
CA SER A 574 19.41 -39.97 -12.25
C SER A 574 19.71 -39.52 -10.81
N ILE A 575 19.14 -40.21 -9.82
CA ILE A 575 19.60 -40.20 -8.42
C ILE A 575 19.59 -41.64 -7.89
N GLY A 576 20.76 -42.13 -7.49
CA GLY A 576 20.96 -43.46 -6.89
C GLY A 576 21.20 -43.39 -5.38
N GLY A 577 20.45 -44.19 -4.63
CA GLY A 577 20.56 -44.39 -3.18
C GLY A 577 20.93 -45.82 -2.79
N GLN A 578 21.52 -45.96 -1.60
CA GLN A 578 22.41 -47.03 -1.12
C GLN A 578 21.78 -48.35 -0.61
N LYS A 579 22.59 -49.42 -0.76
CA LYS A 579 22.92 -50.55 0.14
C LYS A 579 21.88 -51.12 1.12
N ARG A 580 21.67 -52.44 1.02
CA ARG A 580 22.08 -53.43 2.04
C ARG A 580 22.12 -54.85 1.46
N LYS A 581 23.25 -55.54 1.64
CA LYS A 581 23.45 -56.98 1.38
C LYS A 581 23.51 -57.74 2.71
N ARG A 582 23.08 -59.00 2.68
CA ARG A 582 23.74 -60.09 3.41
C ARG A 582 24.82 -60.68 2.50
#